data_AF-A0A1Y5PT60-F1
#
_entry.id   AF-A0A1Y5PT60-F1
#
_cell.length_a   1.000
_cell.length_b   1.000
_cell.length_c   1.000
_cell.angle_alpha   90.00
_cell.angle_beta   90.00
_cell.angle_gamma   90.00
#
_symmetry.space_group_name_H-M   'P 1'
#
loop_
_entity.id
_entity.type
_entity.pdbx_description
1 polymer ?
#
loop_
_entity_poly.entity_id
_entity_poly.type
_entity_poly.pdbx_seq_one_letter_code
_entity_poly.pdbx_strand_id
1 'polypeptide(L)'
;MNKSTAHRQEHVEDPILEVLEHGRTMTTIEVTNATKAKLDLDPADLARANKRPNEAVIDQIIANALQERRNLCKNGLIQRVGIGEFRITQKGRAHLADRREKLALLDKLWDQMGIGDDLD
;
A
#
# COMPACT_ATOMS: atom_id res chain seq x y z
N MET A 1 1.12 1.83 -20.41
CA MET A 1 -0.32 2.05 -20.11
C MET A 1 -0.46 2.65 -18.71
N ASN A 2 -0.61 3.97 -18.60
CA ASN A 2 -0.83 4.64 -17.31
C ASN A 2 -2.31 4.52 -16.92
N LYS A 3 -2.61 3.67 -15.94
CA LYS A 3 -3.79 3.82 -15.10
C LYS A 3 -3.28 4.03 -13.69
N SER A 4 -3.36 5.27 -13.21
CA SER A 4 -3.15 5.57 -11.79
C SER A 4 -4.20 4.80 -11.00
N THR A 5 -3.78 3.69 -10.39
CA THR A 5 -4.64 2.79 -9.64
C THR A 5 -4.64 3.12 -8.14
N ALA A 6 -3.92 4.17 -7.71
CA ALA A 6 -3.72 4.54 -6.31
C ALA A 6 -4.97 5.08 -5.57
N HIS A 7 -6.16 4.92 -6.14
CA HIS A 7 -7.42 5.46 -5.61
C HIS A 7 -8.23 4.45 -4.78
N ARG A 8 -7.81 3.19 -4.68
CA ARG A 8 -8.53 2.16 -3.91
C ARG A 8 -7.80 1.81 -2.63
N GLN A 9 -8.56 1.52 -1.57
CA GLN A 9 -8.01 1.17 -0.26
C GLN A 9 -7.07 -0.05 -0.34
N GLU A 10 -7.43 -1.05 -1.14
CA GLU A 10 -6.62 -2.26 -1.38
C GLU A 10 -5.22 -1.94 -1.95
N HIS A 11 -5.07 -0.82 -2.67
CA HIS A 11 -3.81 -0.44 -3.30
C HIS A 11 -2.86 0.27 -2.33
N VAL A 12 -3.37 0.76 -1.19
CA VAL A 12 -2.54 1.40 -0.15
C VAL A 12 -2.21 0.44 0.99
N GLU A 13 -2.99 -0.64 1.17
CA GLU A 13 -2.81 -1.60 2.26
C GLU A 13 -1.44 -2.30 2.21
N ASP A 14 -1.04 -2.79 1.04
CA ASP A 14 0.27 -3.44 0.88
C ASP A 14 1.45 -2.47 1.03
N PRO A 15 1.46 -1.28 0.38
CA PRO A 15 2.48 -0.26 0.65
C PRO A 15 2.60 0.14 2.13
N ILE A 16 1.48 0.26 2.85
CA ILE A 16 1.49 0.55 4.29
C ILE A 16 2.18 -0.57 5.07
N LEU A 17 1.89 -1.83 4.75
CA LEU A 17 2.54 -2.97 5.39
C LEU A 17 4.04 -2.98 5.11
N GLU A 18 4.47 -2.73 3.87
CA GLU A 18 5.89 -2.67 3.53
C GLU A 18 6.61 -1.52 4.25
N VAL A 19 5.98 -0.35 4.36
CA VAL A 19 6.53 0.78 5.15
C VAL A 19 6.74 0.37 6.60
N LEU A 20 5.73 -0.24 7.22
CA LEU A 20 5.76 -0.67 8.61
C LEU A 20 6.67 -1.88 8.86
N GLU A 21 7.01 -2.66 7.83
CA GLU A 21 7.98 -3.75 7.93
C GLU A 21 9.39 -3.24 8.22
N HIS A 22 9.78 -2.12 7.60
CA HIS A 22 11.10 -1.51 7.78
C HIS A 22 11.19 -0.59 9.01
N GLY A 23 10.04 -0.16 9.56
CA GLY A 23 9.94 0.69 10.75
C GLY A 23 9.69 -0.09 12.05
N ARG A 24 10.10 0.45 13.20
CA ARG A 24 9.75 -0.15 14.51
C ARG A 24 8.32 0.18 14.90
N THR A 25 8.01 1.47 14.96
CA THR A 25 6.72 2.07 15.25
C THR A 25 6.70 3.38 14.49
N MET A 26 5.59 3.69 13.81
CA MET A 26 5.45 4.91 13.04
C MET A 26 4.12 5.58 13.34
N THR A 27 4.13 6.89 13.38
CA THR A 27 2.93 7.72 13.52
C THR A 27 2.11 7.71 12.22
N THR A 28 0.83 8.06 12.29
CA THR A 28 -0.04 8.22 11.11
C THR A 28 0.60 9.11 10.04
N ILE A 29 1.25 10.20 10.45
CA ILE A 29 1.90 11.15 9.54
C ILE A 29 3.10 10.49 8.85
N GLU A 30 3.95 9.80 9.59
CA GLU A 30 5.12 9.11 9.03
C GLU A 30 4.70 7.99 8.08
N VAL A 31 3.69 7.19 8.45
CA VAL A 31 3.14 6.14 7.58
C VAL A 31 2.58 6.77 6.31
N THR A 32 1.85 7.87 6.42
CA THR A 32 1.26 8.56 5.25
C THR A 32 2.34 9.06 4.30
N ASN A 33 3.36 9.76 4.82
CA ASN A 33 4.45 10.29 4.01
C ASN A 33 5.27 9.19 3.34
N ALA A 34 5.64 8.14 4.09
CA ALA A 34 6.41 7.03 3.56
C ALA A 34 5.61 6.19 2.55
N THR A 35 4.30 6.02 2.78
CA THR A 35 3.40 5.32 1.85
C THR A 35 3.29 6.09 0.54
N LYS A 36 3.13 7.42 0.59
CA LYS A 36 3.09 8.27 -0.61
C LYS A 36 4.38 8.23 -1.40
N ALA A 37 5.53 8.15 -0.74
CA ALA A 37 6.82 8.03 -1.41
C ALA A 37 6.99 6.67 -2.13
N LYS A 38 6.29 5.62 -1.68
CA LYS A 38 6.25 4.31 -2.35
C LYS A 38 5.21 4.23 -3.46
N LEU A 39 4.12 4.97 -3.34
CA LEU A 39 3.12 5.05 -4.40
C LEU A 39 3.71 5.89 -5.53
N ASP A 40 3.80 5.32 -6.72
CA ASP A 40 4.28 6.02 -7.92
C ASP A 40 3.19 7.00 -8.40
N LEU A 41 3.01 8.08 -7.64
CA LEU A 41 1.99 9.09 -7.86
C LEU A 41 2.49 10.06 -8.92
N ASP A 42 1.82 10.06 -10.08
CA ASP A 42 2.09 11.01 -11.15
C ASP A 42 1.87 12.45 -10.62
N PRO A 43 2.74 13.43 -10.96
CA PRO A 43 2.50 14.85 -10.70
C PRO A 43 1.08 15.33 -11.04
N ALA A 44 0.43 14.74 -12.05
CA ALA A 44 -0.97 15.02 -12.39
C ALA A 44 -1.98 14.58 -11.33
N ASP A 45 -1.68 13.55 -10.54
CA ASP A 45 -2.52 13.07 -9.43
C ASP A 45 -2.33 13.94 -8.19
N LEU A 46 -1.11 14.37 -7.91
CA LEU A 46 -0.79 15.36 -6.87
C LEU A 46 -1.46 16.71 -7.19
N ALA A 47 -1.42 17.16 -8.45
CA ALA A 47 -2.04 18.40 -8.89
C ALA A 47 -3.58 18.36 -8.91
N ARG A 48 -4.19 17.19 -9.18
CA ARG A 48 -5.65 16.98 -9.12
C ARG A 48 -6.16 16.98 -7.68
N ALA A 49 -5.46 16.31 -6.77
CA ALA A 49 -5.79 16.29 -5.34
C ALA A 49 -5.81 17.72 -4.75
N ASN A 50 -4.89 18.60 -5.15
CA ASN A 50 -4.85 19.99 -4.70
C ASN A 50 -6.00 20.87 -5.25
N LYS A 51 -6.67 20.46 -6.33
CA LYS A 51 -7.72 21.26 -7.01
C LYS A 51 -9.15 20.79 -6.75
N ARG A 52 -9.36 19.64 -6.09
CA ARG A 52 -10.69 19.05 -5.89
C ARG A 52 -10.95 18.76 -4.41
N PRO A 53 -11.70 19.62 -3.69
CA PRO A 53 -11.97 19.45 -2.26
C PRO A 53 -12.85 18.22 -1.91
N ASN A 54 -13.44 17.55 -2.92
CA ASN A 54 -14.34 16.40 -2.74
C ASN A 54 -13.77 15.05 -3.24
N GLU A 55 -12.58 15.03 -3.82
CA GLU A 55 -11.92 13.79 -4.24
C GLU A 55 -11.17 13.24 -3.02
N ALA A 56 -11.40 11.98 -2.64
CA ALA A 56 -10.75 11.39 -1.46
C ALA A 56 -9.23 11.51 -1.61
N VAL A 57 -8.64 12.47 -0.89
CA VAL A 57 -7.21 12.77 -0.92
C VAL A 57 -6.49 11.49 -0.50
N ILE A 58 -5.39 11.16 -1.15
CA ILE A 58 -4.62 9.94 -0.86
C ILE A 58 -4.28 9.80 0.63
N ASP A 59 -4.04 10.93 1.29
CA ASP A 59 -3.84 11.06 2.73
C ASP A 59 -5.05 10.52 3.52
N GLN A 60 -6.27 10.81 3.07
CA GLN A 60 -7.50 10.32 3.67
C GLN A 60 -7.73 8.82 3.41
N ILE A 61 -7.31 8.30 2.25
CA ILE A 61 -7.36 6.86 1.95
C ILE A 61 -6.41 6.10 2.88
N ILE A 62 -5.18 6.59 3.03
CA ILE A 62 -4.18 6.00 3.93
C ILE A 62 -4.65 6.10 5.40
N ALA A 63 -5.11 7.27 5.83
CA ALA A 63 -5.63 7.47 7.18
C ALA A 63 -6.83 6.56 7.47
N ASN A 64 -7.72 6.37 6.49
CA ASN A 64 -8.84 5.43 6.62
C ASN A 64 -8.34 4.00 6.77
N ALA A 65 -7.38 3.54 5.97
CA ALA A 65 -6.83 2.18 6.03
C ALA A 65 -6.22 1.84 7.41
N LEU A 66 -5.69 2.85 8.11
CA LEU A 66 -5.13 2.71 9.46
C LEU A 66 -6.18 2.66 10.59
N GLN A 67 -7.46 2.95 10.31
CA GLN A 67 -8.50 2.90 11.34
C GLN A 67 -8.71 1.47 11.87
N GLU A 68 -9.01 1.36 13.16
CA GLU A 68 -9.18 0.07 13.85
C GLU A 68 -10.22 -0.86 13.20
N ARG A 69 -11.27 -0.29 12.59
CA ARG A 69 -12.34 -1.04 11.92
C ARG A 69 -11.98 -1.53 10.51
N ARG A 70 -10.85 -1.11 9.95
CA ARG A 70 -10.43 -1.49 8.59
C ARG A 70 -9.55 -2.72 8.59
N ASN A 71 -9.40 -3.30 7.39
CA ASN A 71 -8.81 -4.62 7.17
C ASN A 71 -7.43 -4.77 7.82
N LEU A 72 -6.54 -3.78 7.73
CA LEU A 72 -5.20 -3.87 8.32
C LEU A 72 -5.24 -4.13 9.83
N CYS A 73 -6.03 -3.34 10.57
CA CYS A 73 -6.20 -3.50 12.01
C CYS A 73 -7.12 -4.68 12.36
N LYS A 74 -8.28 -4.78 11.71
CA LYS A 74 -9.29 -5.83 11.93
C LYS A 74 -8.74 -7.23 11.70
N ASN A 75 -7.91 -7.42 10.67
CA ASN A 75 -7.29 -8.71 10.38
C ASN A 75 -6.01 -8.94 11.21
N GLY A 76 -5.61 -7.98 12.05
CA GLY A 76 -4.43 -8.06 12.91
C GLY A 76 -3.12 -8.04 12.12
N LEU A 77 -3.08 -7.41 10.94
CA LEU A 77 -1.86 -7.25 10.14
C LEU A 77 -0.99 -6.12 10.72
N ILE A 78 -1.63 -5.08 11.23
CA ILE A 78 -0.99 -4.03 12.02
C ILE A 78 -1.66 -3.93 13.39
N GLN A 79 -0.96 -3.35 14.36
CA GLN A 79 -1.51 -3.03 15.67
C GLN A 79 -1.23 -1.57 16.00
N ARG A 80 -2.18 -0.95 16.70
CA ARG A 80 -2.02 0.36 17.29
C ARG A 80 -1.31 0.22 18.63
N VAL A 81 -0.16 0.86 18.80
CA VAL A 81 0.64 0.80 20.04
C VAL A 81 0.51 2.07 20.90
N GLY A 82 -0.01 3.15 20.31
CA GLY A 82 -0.19 4.45 20.94
C GLY A 82 -1.20 5.32 20.20
N ILE A 83 -1.35 6.58 20.61
CA ILE A 83 -2.27 7.51 19.94
C ILE A 83 -1.69 7.85 18.56
N GLY A 84 -2.28 7.28 17.50
CA GLY A 84 -1.83 7.51 16.14
C GLY A 84 -0.52 6.79 15.79
N GLU A 85 -0.10 5.81 16.58
CA GLU A 85 1.13 5.04 16.37
C GLU A 85 0.83 3.59 16.03
N PHE A 86 1.48 3.10 14.98
CA PHE A 86 1.24 1.79 14.40
C PHE A 86 2.53 0.99 14.23
N ARG A 87 2.38 -0.33 14.32
CA ARG A 87 3.45 -1.30 14.08
C ARG A 87 2.89 -2.51 13.35
N ILE A 88 3.69 -3.10 12.46
CA ILE A 88 3.34 -4.37 11.82
C ILE A 88 3.44 -5.55 12.81
N THR A 89 2.43 -6.42 12.80
CA THR A 89 2.43 -7.63 13.62
C THR A 89 3.24 -8.74 12.95
N GLN A 90 3.44 -9.85 13.66
CA GLN A 90 4.02 -11.05 13.04
C GLN A 90 3.12 -11.59 11.91
N LYS A 91 1.80 -11.49 12.05
CA LYS A 91 0.84 -11.88 11.02
C LYS A 91 0.94 -10.99 9.78
N GLY A 92 1.11 -9.68 9.96
CA GLY A 92 1.36 -8.75 8.86
C GLY A 92 2.64 -9.07 8.09
N ARG A 93 3.73 -9.40 8.80
CA ARG A 93 4.98 -9.85 8.17
C ARG A 93 4.82 -11.15 7.38
N ALA A 94 4.11 -12.13 7.95
CA ALA A 94 3.82 -13.38 7.25
C ALA A 94 2.97 -13.16 6.00
N HIS A 95 1.99 -12.25 6.06
CA HIS A 95 1.18 -11.87 4.91
C HIS A 95 2.00 -11.25 3.78
N LEU A 96 2.96 -10.38 4.10
CA LEU A 96 3.89 -9.82 3.10
C LEU A 96 4.80 -10.89 2.48
N ALA A 97 5.26 -11.85 3.26
CA ALA A 97 6.09 -12.94 2.76
C ALA A 97 5.33 -13.82 1.76
N ASP A 98 4.12 -14.29 2.11
CA ASP A 98 3.22 -15.03 1.23
C ASP A 98 2.85 -14.20 -0.02
N ARG A 99 2.58 -12.92 0.20
CA ARG A 99 2.65 -11.78 -0.75
C ARG A 99 3.66 -11.98 -1.88
N ARG A 100 4.92 -11.82 -1.47
CA ARG A 100 6.10 -11.80 -2.33
C ARG A 100 6.31 -13.15 -3.03
N GLU A 101 6.05 -14.24 -2.34
CA GLU A 101 6.14 -15.59 -2.93
C GLU A 101 5.14 -15.79 -4.06
N LYS A 102 3.88 -15.38 -3.87
CA LYS A 102 2.85 -15.44 -4.91
C LYS A 102 3.18 -14.58 -6.12
N LEU A 103 3.67 -13.36 -5.90
CA LEU A 103 4.09 -12.48 -6.99
C LEU A 103 5.28 -13.07 -7.76
N ALA A 104 6.28 -13.62 -7.06
CA ALA A 104 7.41 -14.29 -7.69
C ALA A 104 7.00 -15.55 -8.47
N LEU A 105 5.97 -16.28 -8.01
CA LEU A 105 5.41 -17.41 -8.74
C LEU A 105 4.68 -16.95 -10.02
N LEU A 106 3.88 -15.89 -9.93
CA LEU A 106 3.18 -15.32 -11.09
C LEU A 106 4.17 -14.82 -12.15
N ASP A 107 5.26 -14.18 -11.74
CA ASP A 107 6.34 -13.73 -12.62
C ASP A 107 6.98 -14.90 -13.37
N LYS A 108 7.35 -15.96 -12.66
CA LYS A 108 7.87 -17.20 -13.28
C LYS A 108 6.88 -17.87 -14.22
N LEU A 109 5.59 -17.87 -13.88
CA LEU A 109 4.55 -18.42 -14.75
C LEU A 109 4.38 -17.58 -16.01
N TRP A 110 4.49 -16.25 -15.90
CA TRP A 110 4.45 -15.34 -17.04
C TRP A 110 5.62 -15.61 -18.00
N ASP A 111 6.83 -15.74 -17.46
CA ASP A 111 8.04 -16.10 -18.23
C ASP A 111 7.89 -17.47 -18.91
N GLN A 112 7.32 -18.47 -18.21
CA GLN A 112 7.11 -19.81 -18.76
C GLN A 112 6.03 -19.88 -19.84
N MET A 113 5.04 -18.99 -19.80
CA MET A 113 3.98 -18.95 -20.82
C MET A 113 4.42 -18.25 -22.12
N GLY A 114 5.64 -17.71 -22.20
CA GLY A 114 6.21 -17.16 -23.44
C GLY A 114 5.45 -15.95 -24.00
N ILE A 115 4.59 -15.29 -23.19
CA ILE A 115 3.85 -14.09 -23.60
C ILE A 115 4.78 -12.87 -23.44
N GLY A 116 5.95 -12.94 -24.06
CA GLY A 116 7.06 -12.01 -23.88
C GLY A 116 7.63 -11.42 -25.16
N ASP A 117 7.58 -12.11 -26.31
CA ASP A 117 8.26 -11.65 -27.53
C ASP A 117 7.55 -12.13 -28.81
N ASP A 118 6.34 -11.64 -29.07
CA ASP A 118 5.74 -11.64 -30.42
C ASP A 118 4.92 -10.34 -30.61
N LEU A 119 5.60 -9.20 -30.44
CA LEU A 119 5.14 -7.90 -30.94
C LEU A 119 6.24 -7.31 -31.82
N ASP A 120 6.44 -7.92 -32.99
CA ASP A 120 6.97 -7.23 -34.18
C ASP A 120 5.91 -6.27 -34.75
#